data_AF-A0ABD0U2T6-F1
#
_entry.id   AF-A0ABD0U2T6-F1
#
_cell.length_a   1.000
_cell.length_b   1.000
_cell.length_c   1.000
_cell.angle_alpha   90.00
_cell.angle_beta   90.00
_cell.angle_gamma   90.00
#
_symmetry.space_group_name_H-M   'P 1'
#
loop_
_entity.id
_entity.type
_entity.pdbx_description
1 polymer ?
#
loop_
_entity_poly.entity_id
_entity_poly.type
_entity_poly.pdbx_seq_one_letter_code
_entity_poly.pdbx_strand_id
1 'polypeptide(L)'
;MGEDGFEQCFACNSASGEPATNNIPKDGSEWVDLLVREIMTSSGIEDARARAFRALDVLEKSIVAWANVEATKNFHNESMILKEQVKLLLGENTILKKAVAIQHQRQKEFEEKNQELESLKQLLSRYQEQLRKLEVNNYALAMHLKQAQQGSLMPDRFHPDIF
;
A
#
# COMPACT_ATOMS: atom_id res chain seq x y z
N MET A 1 7.71 -54.88 6.72
CA MET A 1 8.21 -56.02 5.92
C MET A 1 8.77 -55.39 4.66
N GLY A 2 10.03 -54.96 4.61
CA GLY A 2 11.33 -55.64 4.70
C GLY A 2 12.18 -54.94 3.62
N GLU A 3 13.48 -54.72 3.66
CA GLU A 3 14.64 -55.27 4.37
C GLU A 3 15.66 -54.09 4.42
N ASP A 4 16.26 -53.74 5.55
CA ASP A 4 17.53 -54.25 6.08
C ASP A 4 18.69 -54.36 5.07
N GLY A 5 19.77 -53.62 5.34
CA GLY A 5 21.12 -54.18 5.31
C GLY A 5 22.11 -53.60 4.29
N PHE A 6 23.11 -52.87 4.81
CA PHE A 6 24.58 -52.90 4.53
C PHE A 6 25.15 -51.49 4.71
N GLU A 7 26.28 -51.21 5.36
CA GLU A 7 27.25 -51.97 6.13
C GLU A 7 28.14 -50.92 6.83
N GLN A 8 28.85 -51.35 7.85
CA GLN A 8 29.59 -50.54 8.80
C GLN A 8 31.09 -50.45 8.42
N CYS A 9 31.71 -49.32 8.80
CA CYS A 9 33.15 -49.07 9.04
C CYS A 9 34.10 -48.83 7.85
N PHE A 10 34.69 -47.62 7.84
CA PHE A 10 36.14 -47.48 7.78
C PHE A 10 36.60 -46.40 8.77
N ALA A 11 37.25 -46.85 9.83
CA ALA A 11 38.04 -46.00 10.69
C ALA A 11 39.34 -45.63 9.95
N CYS A 12 39.59 -44.34 9.78
CA CYS A 12 40.96 -43.84 9.63
C CYS A 12 41.31 -43.07 10.90
N ASN A 13 41.93 -43.81 11.82
CA ASN A 13 42.73 -43.25 12.88
C ASN A 13 43.95 -42.58 12.24
N SER A 14 44.09 -41.28 12.43
CA SER A 14 45.34 -40.56 12.19
C SER A 14 45.45 -39.47 13.23
N ALA A 15 45.89 -39.90 14.42
CA ALA A 15 46.45 -39.02 15.43
C ALA A 15 47.76 -38.44 14.91
N SER A 16 47.78 -37.13 14.66
CA SER A 16 49.02 -36.35 14.66
C SER A 16 48.71 -34.86 14.80
N GLY A 17 48.78 -34.39 16.05
CA GLY A 17 49.09 -33.00 16.43
C GLY A 17 48.00 -31.96 16.20
N GLU A 18 47.06 -31.83 17.12
CA GLU A 18 46.33 -30.58 17.31
C GLU A 18 47.31 -29.48 17.78
N PRO A 19 47.53 -28.38 17.02
CA PRO A 19 48.05 -27.18 17.63
C PRO A 19 46.87 -26.51 18.35
N ALA A 20 46.90 -26.59 19.68
CA ALA A 20 46.07 -25.89 20.66
C ALA A 20 45.09 -24.84 20.06
N THR A 21 43.84 -25.24 19.83
CA THR A 21 42.72 -24.31 19.64
C THR A 21 42.32 -23.74 21.01
N ASN A 22 43.20 -22.98 21.63
CA ASN A 22 42.91 -22.33 22.91
C ASN A 22 42.65 -20.84 22.65
N ASN A 23 41.37 -20.50 22.57
CA ASN A 23 40.82 -19.15 22.77
C ASN A 23 41.36 -18.10 21.79
N ILE A 24 40.72 -17.97 20.62
CA ILE A 24 40.99 -16.85 19.69
C ILE A 24 40.78 -15.53 20.46
N PRO A 25 41.83 -14.68 20.55
CA PRO A 25 41.74 -13.39 21.22
C PRO A 25 40.58 -12.53 20.70
N LYS A 26 39.85 -11.90 21.61
CA LYS A 26 38.64 -11.11 21.27
C LYS A 26 38.93 -9.62 21.14
N ASP A 27 40.03 -9.15 21.69
CA ASP A 27 40.43 -7.74 21.65
C ASP A 27 41.90 -7.55 21.26
N GLY A 28 42.25 -6.32 20.92
CA GLY A 28 43.59 -5.98 20.46
C GLY A 28 44.68 -6.22 21.52
N SER A 29 44.36 -6.08 22.82
CA SER A 29 45.31 -6.33 23.91
C SER A 29 45.68 -7.80 24.02
N GLU A 30 44.70 -8.69 23.96
CA GLU A 30 44.93 -10.14 24.00
C GLU A 30 45.75 -10.61 22.78
N TRP A 31 45.53 -10.01 21.61
CA TRP A 31 46.34 -10.26 20.41
C TRP A 31 47.80 -9.81 20.58
N VAL A 32 48.02 -8.63 21.17
CA VAL A 32 49.37 -8.11 21.47
C VAL A 32 50.07 -9.01 22.49
N ASP A 33 49.39 -9.39 23.57
CA ASP A 33 49.94 -10.25 24.61
C ASP A 33 50.29 -11.65 24.08
N LEU A 34 49.46 -12.22 23.20
CA LEU A 34 49.70 -13.50 22.54
C LEU A 34 50.92 -13.42 21.62
N LEU A 35 51.03 -12.35 20.83
CA LEU A 35 52.16 -12.14 19.91
C LEU A 35 53.48 -11.98 20.68
N VAL A 36 53.50 -11.13 21.72
CA VAL A 36 54.69 -10.90 22.55
C VAL A 36 55.12 -12.20 23.25
N ARG A 37 54.17 -12.98 23.77
CA ARG A 37 54.44 -14.27 24.41
C ARG A 37 55.05 -15.29 23.44
N GLU A 38 54.50 -15.40 22.24
CA GLU A 38 55.01 -16.30 21.20
C GLU A 38 56.41 -15.91 20.71
N ILE A 39 56.69 -14.61 20.60
CA ILE A 39 58.02 -14.13 20.21
C ILE A 39 59.05 -14.37 21.32
N MET A 40 58.70 -14.08 22.59
CA MET A 40 59.60 -14.24 23.73
C MET A 40 59.95 -15.71 24.06
N THR A 41 59.11 -16.65 23.62
CA THR A 41 59.33 -18.10 23.80
C THR A 41 60.03 -18.77 22.62
N SER A 42 60.39 -17.99 21.59
CA SER A 42 61.04 -18.50 20.40
C SER A 42 62.51 -18.89 20.63
N SER A 43 62.98 -19.92 19.92
CA SER A 43 64.35 -20.45 20.05
C SER A 43 65.40 -19.68 19.23
N GLY A 44 64.97 -18.70 18.45
CA GLY A 44 65.80 -17.92 17.53
C GLY A 44 64.96 -17.08 16.57
N ILE A 45 65.61 -16.19 15.81
CA ILE A 45 64.92 -15.20 14.98
C ILE A 45 63.99 -15.80 13.91
N GLU A 46 64.36 -16.94 13.32
CA GLU A 46 63.53 -17.61 12.32
C GLU A 46 62.30 -18.28 12.94
N ASP A 47 62.42 -18.83 14.16
CA ASP A 47 61.29 -19.36 14.91
C ASP A 47 60.33 -18.23 15.34
N ALA A 48 60.88 -17.09 15.80
CA ALA A 48 60.11 -15.90 16.11
C ALA A 48 59.31 -15.40 14.90
N ARG A 49 59.96 -15.36 13.72
CA ARG A 49 59.32 -14.97 12.46
C ARG A 49 58.19 -15.91 12.08
N ALA A 50 58.42 -17.22 12.16
CA ALA A 50 57.40 -18.23 11.84
C ALA A 50 56.20 -18.18 12.80
N ARG A 51 56.44 -17.91 14.09
CA ARG A 51 55.37 -17.73 15.09
C ARG A 51 54.59 -16.44 14.88
N ALA A 52 55.26 -15.32 14.63
CA ALA A 52 54.63 -14.04 14.34
C ALA A 52 53.76 -14.13 13.07
N PHE A 53 54.27 -14.77 12.01
CA PHE A 53 53.50 -15.01 10.79
C PHE A 53 52.23 -15.81 11.06
N ARG A 54 52.31 -16.91 11.82
CA ARG A 54 51.14 -17.72 12.18
C ARG A 54 50.13 -16.93 13.01
N ALA A 55 50.58 -16.16 14.00
CA ALA A 55 49.70 -15.33 14.82
C ALA A 55 48.96 -14.27 13.97
N LEU A 56 49.66 -13.62 13.03
CA LEU A 56 49.07 -12.64 12.13
C LEU A 56 48.12 -13.26 11.09
N ASP A 57 48.42 -14.45 10.55
CA ASP A 57 47.52 -15.20 9.65
C ASP A 57 46.20 -15.60 10.36
N VAL A 58 46.28 -16.03 11.62
CA VAL A 58 45.07 -16.32 12.41
C VAL A 58 44.29 -15.04 12.70
N LEU A 59 44.98 -13.93 13.01
CA LEU A 59 44.34 -12.62 13.20
C LEU A 59 43.62 -12.17 11.92
N GLU A 60 44.27 -12.24 10.75
CA GLU A 60 43.66 -11.89 9.46
C GLU A 60 42.40 -12.70 9.20
N LYS A 61 42.46 -14.02 9.35
CA LYS A 61 41.31 -14.92 9.19
C LYS A 61 40.18 -14.60 10.18
N SER A 62 40.52 -14.25 11.42
CA SER A 62 39.54 -13.89 12.44
C SER A 62 38.82 -12.59 12.09
N ILE A 63 39.55 -11.56 11.62
CA ILE A 63 38.99 -10.27 11.20
C ILE A 63 38.06 -10.46 10.01
N VAL A 64 38.50 -11.20 8.98
CA VAL A 64 37.69 -11.48 7.79
C VAL A 64 36.42 -12.23 8.16
N ALA A 65 36.51 -13.24 9.03
CA ALA A 65 35.35 -14.00 9.49
C ALA A 65 34.34 -13.10 10.23
N TRP A 66 34.82 -12.25 11.15
CA TRP A 66 33.96 -11.32 11.88
C TRP A 66 33.30 -10.30 10.97
N ALA A 67 34.06 -9.67 10.08
CA ALA A 67 33.54 -8.71 9.11
C ALA A 67 32.46 -9.34 8.21
N ASN A 68 32.65 -10.61 7.79
CA ASN A 68 31.66 -11.31 6.98
C ASN A 68 30.38 -11.64 7.77
N VAL A 69 30.50 -12.07 9.03
CA VAL A 69 29.34 -12.32 9.91
C VAL A 69 28.56 -11.04 10.16
N GLU A 70 29.25 -9.94 10.45
CA GLU A 70 28.65 -8.63 10.67
C GLU A 70 27.96 -8.12 9.39
N ALA A 71 28.63 -8.20 8.23
CA ALA A 71 28.04 -7.81 6.94
C ALA A 71 26.78 -8.63 6.62
N THR A 72 26.81 -9.95 6.85
CA THR A 72 25.67 -10.83 6.61
C THR A 72 24.50 -10.50 7.55
N LYS A 73 24.79 -10.24 8.82
CA LYS A 73 23.79 -9.85 9.82
C LYS A 73 23.15 -8.50 9.48
N ASN A 74 23.96 -7.51 9.13
CA ASN A 74 23.47 -6.18 8.77
C ASN A 74 22.61 -6.25 7.51
N PHE A 75 23.07 -6.94 6.47
CA PHE A 75 22.28 -7.17 5.25
C PHE A 75 20.95 -7.87 5.53
N HIS A 76 20.96 -8.90 6.38
CA HIS A 76 19.73 -9.60 6.75
C HIS A 76 18.73 -8.70 7.48
N ASN A 77 19.22 -7.90 8.44
CA ASN A 77 18.40 -6.95 9.19
C ASN A 77 17.80 -5.88 8.26
N GLU A 78 18.61 -5.28 7.39
CA GLU A 78 18.15 -4.29 6.41
C GLU A 78 17.12 -4.90 5.45
N SER A 79 17.37 -6.11 4.94
CA SER A 79 16.43 -6.82 4.07
C SER A 79 15.09 -7.08 4.77
N MET A 80 15.11 -7.45 6.05
CA MET A 80 13.89 -7.67 6.84
C MET A 80 13.10 -6.37 7.01
N ILE A 81 13.77 -5.27 7.37
CA ILE A 81 13.13 -3.95 7.54
C ILE A 81 12.52 -3.48 6.22
N LEU A 82 13.26 -3.58 5.11
CA LEU A 82 12.77 -3.19 3.79
C LEU A 82 11.56 -4.02 3.36
N LYS A 83 11.56 -5.33 3.61
CA LYS A 83 10.41 -6.20 3.32
C LYS A 83 9.16 -5.79 4.10
N GLU A 84 9.32 -5.45 5.38
CA GLU A 84 8.19 -5.00 6.20
C GLU A 84 7.64 -3.65 5.72
N GLN A 85 8.53 -2.69 5.38
CA GLN A 85 8.11 -1.41 4.80
C GLN A 85 7.35 -1.59 3.49
N VAL A 86 7.81 -2.47 2.59
CA VAL A 86 7.11 -2.78 1.34
C VAL A 86 5.71 -3.35 1.63
N LYS A 87 5.60 -4.25 2.61
CA LYS A 87 4.30 -4.82 3.01
C LYS A 87 3.34 -3.77 3.55
N LEU A 88 3.83 -2.84 4.37
CA LEU A 88 3.04 -1.72 4.89
C LEU A 88 2.55 -0.82 3.74
N LEU A 89 3.45 -0.42 2.84
CA LEU A 89 3.12 0.41 1.67
C LEU A 89 2.09 -0.27 0.75
N LEU A 90 2.15 -1.58 0.58
CA LEU A 90 1.14 -2.34 -0.17
C LEU A 90 -0.24 -2.31 0.52
N GLY A 91 -0.25 -2.40 1.85
CA GLY A 91 -1.46 -2.25 2.66
C GLY A 91 -2.09 -0.87 2.49
N GLU A 92 -1.29 0.19 2.64
CA GLU A 92 -1.72 1.58 2.45
C GLU A 92 -2.21 1.82 1.02
N ASN A 93 -1.51 1.32 0.00
CA ASN A 93 -1.93 1.42 -1.39
C ASN A 93 -3.29 0.76 -1.63
N THR A 94 -3.58 -0.35 -0.94
CA THR A 94 -4.88 -1.03 -1.00
C THR A 94 -5.99 -0.19 -0.37
N ILE A 95 -5.73 0.45 0.77
CA ILE A 95 -6.67 1.37 1.41
C ILE A 95 -6.96 2.57 0.50
N LEU A 96 -5.92 3.17 -0.08
CA LEU A 96 -6.05 4.28 -1.02
C LEU A 96 -6.87 3.90 -2.26
N LYS A 97 -6.60 2.73 -2.86
CA LYS A 97 -7.41 2.22 -3.99
C LYS A 97 -8.88 2.08 -3.64
N LYS A 98 -9.20 1.56 -2.45
CA LYS A 98 -10.59 1.46 -1.96
C LYS A 98 -11.22 2.84 -1.79
N ALA A 99 -10.49 3.79 -1.18
CA ALA A 99 -10.98 5.15 -0.99
C ALA A 99 -11.28 5.84 -2.33
N VAL A 100 -10.38 5.72 -3.31
CA VAL A 100 -10.57 6.27 -4.66
C VAL A 100 -11.78 5.65 -5.36
N ALA A 101 -11.97 4.33 -5.26
CA ALA A 101 -13.14 3.67 -5.84
C ALA A 101 -14.45 4.17 -5.22
N ILE A 102 -14.52 4.32 -3.89
CA ILE A 102 -15.69 4.88 -3.20
C ILE A 102 -15.93 6.32 -3.62
N GLN A 103 -14.87 7.13 -3.72
CA GLN A 103 -14.99 8.53 -4.12
C GLN A 103 -15.50 8.67 -5.56
N HIS A 104 -15.00 7.85 -6.48
CA HIS A 104 -15.47 7.83 -7.86
C HIS A 104 -16.95 7.42 -7.92
N GLN A 105 -17.36 6.38 -7.19
CA GLN A 105 -18.76 5.95 -7.16
C GLN A 105 -19.69 7.07 -6.67
N ARG A 106 -19.33 7.77 -5.58
CA ARG A 106 -20.10 8.91 -5.08
C ARG A 106 -20.17 10.07 -6.07
N GLN A 107 -19.06 10.36 -6.77
CA GLN A 107 -19.04 11.41 -7.77
C GLN A 107 -19.95 11.07 -8.95
N LYS A 108 -19.97 9.80 -9.37
CA LYS A 108 -20.86 9.32 -10.41
C LYS A 108 -22.34 9.45 -10.02
N GLU A 109 -22.69 9.03 -8.81
CA GLU A 109 -24.06 9.18 -8.27
C GLU A 109 -24.49 10.65 -8.19
N PHE A 110 -23.57 11.54 -7.81
CA PHE A 110 -23.85 12.97 -7.79
C PHE A 110 -24.10 13.53 -9.19
N GLU A 111 -23.30 13.13 -10.17
CA GLU A 111 -23.46 13.54 -11.57
C GLU A 111 -24.81 13.06 -12.14
N GLU A 112 -25.17 11.79 -11.88
CA GLU A 112 -26.47 11.24 -12.28
C GLU A 112 -27.64 12.02 -11.64
N LYS A 113 -27.56 12.32 -10.34
CA LYS A 113 -28.55 13.14 -9.64
C LYS A 113 -28.66 14.56 -10.19
N ASN A 114 -27.54 15.14 -10.59
CA ASN A 114 -27.52 16.46 -11.19
C ASN A 114 -28.20 16.46 -12.57
N GLN A 115 -27.99 15.42 -13.37
CA GLN A 115 -28.69 15.25 -14.66
C GLN A 115 -30.20 15.07 -14.47
N GLU A 116 -30.63 14.25 -13.51
CA GLU A 116 -32.04 14.11 -13.14
C GLU A 116 -32.65 15.46 -12.71
N LEU A 117 -31.93 16.22 -11.88
CA LEU A 117 -32.36 17.54 -11.43
C LEU A 117 -32.57 18.51 -12.59
N GLU A 118 -31.63 18.57 -13.54
CA GLU A 118 -31.76 19.42 -14.72
C GLU A 118 -32.93 18.99 -15.61
N SER A 119 -33.17 17.68 -15.77
CA SER A 119 -34.34 17.18 -16.50
C SER A 119 -35.67 17.59 -15.85
N LEU A 120 -35.74 17.56 -14.52
CA LEU A 120 -36.92 17.98 -13.76
C LEU A 120 -37.15 19.49 -13.85
N LYS A 121 -36.09 20.30 -13.80
CA LYS A 121 -36.19 21.76 -14.01
C LYS A 121 -36.77 22.08 -15.39
N GLN A 122 -36.32 21.38 -16.43
CA GLN A 122 -36.86 21.55 -17.79
C GLN A 122 -38.34 21.12 -17.89
N LEU A 123 -38.74 20.06 -17.18
CA LEU A 123 -40.13 19.64 -17.16
C LEU A 123 -41.02 20.66 -16.41
N LEU A 124 -40.54 21.18 -15.29
CA LEU A 124 -41.23 22.23 -14.53
C LEU A 124 -41.41 23.50 -15.36
N SER A 125 -40.40 23.94 -16.11
CA SER A 125 -40.52 25.12 -16.97
C SER A 125 -41.56 24.92 -18.07
N ARG A 126 -41.63 23.72 -18.67
CA ARG A 126 -42.68 23.36 -19.63
C ARG A 126 -44.08 23.43 -19.01
N TYR A 127 -44.26 22.89 -17.80
CA TYR A 127 -45.56 22.97 -17.10
C TYR A 127 -45.95 24.39 -16.72
N GLN A 128 -44.99 25.21 -16.30
CA GLN A 128 -45.22 26.65 -16.03
C GLN A 128 -45.70 27.39 -17.29
N GLU A 129 -45.12 27.08 -18.45
CA GLU A 129 -45.53 27.68 -19.72
C GLU A 129 -46.93 27.21 -20.17
N GLN A 130 -47.24 25.92 -20.01
CA GLN A 130 -48.58 25.39 -20.27
C GLN A 130 -49.63 26.04 -19.37
N LEU A 131 -49.34 26.23 -18.09
CA LEU A 131 -50.24 26.90 -17.14
C LEU A 131 -50.51 28.34 -17.59
N ARG A 132 -49.46 29.09 -17.93
CA ARG A 132 -49.59 30.47 -18.43
C ARG A 132 -50.44 30.54 -19.70
N LYS A 133 -50.28 29.58 -20.63
CA LYS A 133 -51.10 29.52 -21.85
C LYS A 133 -52.57 29.26 -21.53
N LEU A 134 -52.86 28.34 -20.60
CA LEU A 134 -54.23 28.05 -20.16
C LEU A 134 -54.87 29.24 -19.46
N GLU A 135 -54.13 29.95 -18.61
CA GLU A 135 -54.58 31.18 -17.94
C GLU A 135 -54.99 32.25 -18.96
N VAL A 136 -54.13 32.51 -19.95
CA VAL A 136 -54.42 33.49 -21.02
C VAL A 136 -55.64 33.06 -21.85
N ASN A 137 -55.74 31.78 -22.23
CA ASN A 137 -56.88 31.27 -23.00
C ASN A 137 -58.19 31.38 -22.21
N ASN A 138 -58.17 31.06 -20.93
CA ASN A 138 -59.35 31.14 -20.07
C ASN A 138 -59.79 32.61 -19.92
N TYR A 139 -58.84 33.52 -19.71
CA TYR A 139 -59.14 34.96 -19.67
C TYR A 139 -59.77 35.46 -20.98
N ALA A 140 -59.20 35.10 -22.14
CA ALA A 140 -59.75 35.47 -23.43
C ALA A 140 -61.17 34.93 -23.63
N LEU A 141 -61.42 33.67 -23.26
CA LEU A 141 -62.75 33.06 -23.31
C LEU A 141 -63.75 33.78 -22.41
N ALA A 142 -63.37 34.08 -21.17
CA ALA A 142 -64.21 34.82 -20.22
C ALA A 142 -64.56 36.22 -20.76
N MET A 143 -63.61 36.91 -21.38
CA MET A 143 -63.83 38.20 -22.03
C MET A 143 -64.80 38.10 -23.22
N HIS A 144 -64.63 37.10 -24.10
CA HIS A 144 -65.54 36.87 -25.22
C HIS A 144 -66.96 36.53 -24.76
N LEU A 145 -67.11 35.70 -23.72
CA LEU A 145 -68.41 35.37 -23.15
C LEU A 145 -69.11 36.61 -22.59
N LYS A 146 -68.39 37.47 -21.86
CA LYS A 146 -68.93 38.74 -21.36
C LYS A 146 -69.39 39.65 -22.51
N GLN A 147 -68.60 39.73 -23.57
CA GLN A 147 -68.96 40.53 -24.75
C GLN A 147 -70.17 39.96 -25.49
N ALA A 148 -70.30 38.64 -25.62
CA ALA A 148 -71.46 37.99 -26.24
C ALA A 148 -72.76 38.24 -25.44
N GLN A 149 -72.68 38.18 -24.10
CA GLN A 149 -73.81 38.50 -23.20
C GLN A 149 -74.22 39.97 -23.26
N GLN A 150 -73.25 40.88 -23.43
CA GLN A 150 -73.53 42.31 -23.58
C GLN A 150 -74.00 42.68 -25.00
N GLY A 151 -73.55 41.94 -26.02
CA GLY A 151 -74.01 42.07 -27.41
C GLY A 151 -75.37 41.42 -27.66
N SER A 152 -75.81 40.50 -26.80
CA SER A 152 -77.16 39.94 -26.79
C SER A 152 -78.17 40.82 -26.05
N LEU A 153 -77.99 42.14 -26.05
CA LEU A 153 -79.08 43.10 -25.84
C LEU A 153 -80.02 43.05 -27.07
N MET A 154 -80.56 41.87 -27.38
CA MET A 154 -81.90 41.80 -27.95
C MET A 154 -82.83 42.27 -26.84
N PRO A 155 -83.63 43.32 -27.07
CA PRO A 155 -84.67 43.69 -26.13
C PRO A 155 -85.49 42.45 -25.88
N ASP A 156 -85.56 42.10 -24.60
CA ASP A 156 -86.46 41.12 -24.06
C ASP A 156 -87.89 41.59 -24.34
N ARG A 157 -88.36 41.38 -25.57
CA ARG A 157 -89.75 41.60 -25.97
C ARG A 157 -90.48 40.31 -25.67
N PHE A 158 -90.57 39.97 -24.39
CA PHE A 158 -91.69 39.16 -23.92
C PHE A 158 -92.95 39.94 -24.29
N HIS A 159 -93.75 39.35 -25.17
CA HIS A 159 -95.14 39.76 -25.34
C HIS A 159 -95.91 39.21 -24.14
N PRO A 160 -96.43 40.06 -23.23
CA PRO A 160 -97.50 39.63 -22.35
C PRO A 160 -98.79 39.56 -23.19
N ASP A 161 -99.62 38.58 -22.87
CA ASP A 161 -100.98 38.35 -23.36
C ASP A 161 -101.13 37.78 -24.77
N ILE A 162 -101.23 36.45 -24.83
CA ILE A 162 -102.20 35.78 -25.71
C ILE A 162 -102.92 34.73 -24.85
N PHE A 163 -104.25 34.86 -24.81
CA PHE A 163 -105.24 34.01 -24.14
C PHE A 163 -105.21 32.55 -24.62
#